data_AF-A0A969SRK3-F1
#
_entry.id   AF-A0A969SRK3-F1
#
_cell.length_a   1.000
_cell.length_b   1.000
_cell.length_c   1.000
_cell.angle_alpha   90.00
_cell.angle_beta   90.00
_cell.angle_gamma   90.00
#
_symmetry.space_group_name_H-M   'P 1'
#
loop_
_entity.id
_entity.type
_entity.pdbx_description
1 polymer ?
#
loop_
_entity_poly.entity_id
_entity_poly.type
_entity_poly.pdbx_seq_one_letter_code
_entity_poly.pdbx_strand_id
1 'polypeptide(L)' 'MRYQLLLHLFEHIKNRYPAIFLSVSLENPALRLYQRLGFKIVSQLDNSLTMKKEFS' A
#
# COMPACT_ATOMS: atom_id res chain seq x y z
N MET A 1 17.92 2.42 3.60
CA MET A 1 16.53 1.95 3.39
C MET A 1 15.62 3.17 3.29
N ARG A 2 14.79 3.32 2.24
CA ARG A 2 14.11 4.60 1.89
C ARG A 2 12.63 4.73 2.34
N TYR A 3 12.09 3.79 3.11
CA TYR A 3 10.65 3.72 3.42
C TYR A 3 10.36 3.37 4.89
N GLN A 4 11.20 3.84 5.82
CA GLN A 4 11.05 3.58 7.26
C GLN A 4 9.70 4.03 7.81
N LEU A 5 9.18 5.18 7.36
CA LEU A 5 7.88 5.69 7.82
C LEU A 5 6.73 4.70 7.58
N LEU A 6 6.67 4.10 6.39
CA LEU A 6 5.64 3.10 6.06
C LEU A 6 5.79 1.82 6.88
N LEU A 7 7.03 1.37 7.12
CA LEU A 7 7.28 0.20 7.96
C LEU A 7 6.84 0.46 9.41
N HIS A 8 7.21 1.61 9.97
CA HIS A 8 6.78 2.00 11.32
C HIS A 8 5.26 2.12 11.41
N LEU A 9 4.61 2.68 10.40
CA LEU A 9 3.15 2.73 10.33
C LEU A 9 2.56 1.32 10.40
N PHE A 10 3.02 0.38 9.56
CA PHE A 10 2.52 -1.00 9.53
C PHE A 10 2.66 -1.69 10.89
N GLU A 11 3.82 -1.54 11.54
CA GLU A 11 4.05 -2.13 12.86
C GLU A 11 3.08 -1.62 13.92
N HIS A 12 2.68 -0.34 13.86
CA HIS A 12 1.73 0.24 14.83
C HIS A 12 0.27 -0.10 14.54
N ILE A 13 -0.08 -0.36 13.27
CA ILE A 13 -1.49 -0.55 12.88
C ILE A 13 -1.89 -2.01 12.69
N LYS A 14 -0.93 -2.93 12.48
CA LYS A 14 -1.20 -4.33 12.12
C LYS A 14 -2.08 -5.09 13.11
N ASN A 15 -1.98 -4.78 14.40
CA ASN A 15 -2.75 -5.45 15.45
C ASN A 15 -4.14 -4.84 15.67
N ARG A 16 -4.42 -3.68 15.06
CA ARG A 16 -5.67 -2.92 15.26
C ARG A 16 -6.56 -2.92 14.03
N TYR A 17 -5.98 -2.97 12.84
CA TYR A 17 -6.70 -2.92 11.58
C TYR A 17 -6.35 -4.13 10.73
N PRO A 18 -7.34 -4.81 10.12
CA PRO A 18 -7.09 -6.02 9.33
C PRO A 18 -6.41 -5.70 7.98
N ALA A 19 -6.51 -4.46 7.52
CA ALA A 19 -5.91 -4.02 6.26
C ALA A 19 -5.75 -2.50 6.21
N ILE A 20 -4.91 -2.03 5.27
CA ILE A 20 -4.81 -0.63 4.86
C ILE A 20 -4.96 -0.53 3.34
N PHE A 21 -5.59 0.56 2.89
CA PHE A 21 -5.80 0.87 1.48
C PHE A 21 -5.04 2.15 1.12
N LEU A 22 -4.65 2.24 -0.14
CA LEU A 22 -4.14 3.47 -0.75
C LEU A 22 -4.61 3.59 -2.19
N SER A 23 -4.63 4.81 -2.70
CA SER A 23 -4.80 5.09 -4.12
C SER A 23 -3.50 5.61 -4.71
N VAL A 24 -3.14 5.16 -5.90
CA VAL A 24 -1.90 5.53 -6.57
C VAL A 24 -2.11 5.61 -8.08
N SER A 25 -1.59 6.66 -8.71
CA SER A 25 -1.62 6.77 -10.18
C SER A 25 -0.75 5.69 -10.84
N LEU A 26 -1.14 5.19 -12.01
CA LEU A 26 -0.34 4.24 -12.80
C LEU A 26 1.04 4.80 -13.17
N GLU A 27 1.13 6.11 -13.31
CA GLU A 27 2.38 6.81 -13.67
C GLU A 27 3.26 7.09 -12.44
N ASN A 28 2.76 6.83 -11.23
CA ASN A 28 3.51 7.10 -10.02
C ASN A 28 4.63 6.05 -9.84
N PRO A 29 5.91 6.47 -9.74
CA PRO A 29 7.03 5.55 -9.60
C PRO A 29 6.99 4.71 -8.31
N ALA A 30 6.27 5.19 -7.28
CA ALA A 30 6.08 4.46 -6.04
C ALA A 30 5.16 3.23 -6.16
N LEU A 31 4.46 3.04 -7.30
CA LEU A 31 3.63 1.85 -7.53
C LEU A 31 4.41 0.54 -7.28
N ARG A 32 5.64 0.46 -7.79
CA ARG A 32 6.52 -0.70 -7.58
C ARG A 32 6.92 -0.87 -6.11
N LEU A 33 7.07 0.24 -5.37
CA LEU A 33 7.34 0.19 -3.93
C LEU A 33 6.15 -0.42 -3.19
N TYR A 34 4.91 0.02 -3.48
CA TYR A 34 3.72 -0.52 -2.82
C TYR A 34 3.52 -2.00 -3.10
N GLN A 35 3.72 -2.44 -4.35
CA GLN A 35 3.73 -3.86 -4.71
C GLN A 35 4.75 -4.66 -3.89
N ARG A 36 5.99 -4.15 -3.77
CA ARG A 36 7.05 -4.77 -2.95
C ARG A 36 6.73 -4.80 -1.45
N LEU A 37 5.96 -3.84 -0.95
CA LEU A 37 5.49 -3.81 0.45
C LEU A 37 4.28 -4.74 0.70
N GLY A 38 3.83 -5.46 -0.33
CA GLY A 38 2.76 -6.44 -0.24
C GLY A 38 1.35 -5.88 -0.47
N PHE A 39 1.24 -4.67 -1.04
CA PHE A 39 -0.05 -4.19 -1.53
C PHE A 39 -0.45 -4.91 -2.82
N LYS A 40 -1.71 -5.32 -2.92
CA LYS A 40 -2.34 -5.92 -4.10
C LYS A 40 -3.36 -4.95 -4.69
N ILE A 41 -3.49 -4.92 -6.01
CA ILE A 41 -4.51 -4.11 -6.68
C ILE A 41 -5.88 -4.73 -6.41
N VAL A 42 -6.85 -3.92 -6.01
CA VAL A 42 -8.23 -4.36 -5.75
C VAL A 42 -9.26 -3.65 -6.63
N SER A 43 -8.91 -2.49 -7.19
CA SER A 43 -9.73 -1.78 -8.16
C SER A 43 -8.87 -0.81 -8.96
N GLN A 44 -9.37 -0.40 -10.13
CA GLN A 44 -8.82 0.66 -10.95
C GLN A 44 -9.96 1.58 -11.37
N LEU A 45 -9.71 2.88 -11.28
CA LEU A 45 -10.56 3.93 -11.83
C LEU A 45 -9.67 4.88 -12.63
N ASP A 46 -9.92 4.97 -13.93
CA ASP A 46 -9.11 5.72 -14.88
C ASP A 46 -7.60 5.40 -14.75
N ASN A 47 -6.80 6.43 -14.45
CA ASN A 47 -5.36 6.34 -14.26
C ASN A 47 -4.94 6.10 -12.81
N SER A 48 -5.86 5.68 -11.93
CA SER A 48 -5.64 5.47 -10.49
C SER A 48 -5.98 4.06 -10.05
N LEU A 49 -5.06 3.42 -9.33
CA LEU A 49 -5.22 2.12 -8.72
C LEU A 49 -5.57 2.26 -7.25
N THR A 50 -6.59 1.54 -6.80
CA THR A 50 -6.79 1.28 -5.37
C THR A 50 -6.07 -0.02 -5.03
N MET A 51 -5.19 0.05 -4.04
CA MET A 51 -4.41 -1.09 -3.57
C MET A 51 -4.68 -1.37 -2.10
N LYS A 52 -4.63 -2.65 -1.71
CA LYS A 52 -4.88 -3.16 -0.36
C LYS A 52 -3.67 -3.94 0.14
N LYS A 53 -3.26 -3.68 1.38
CA LYS A 53 -2.37 -4.56 2.15
C LYS A 53 -3.12 -5.13 3.34
N GLU A 54 -3.11 -6.44 3.47
CA GLU A 54 -3.66 -7.14 4.65
C GLU A 54 -2.59 -7.32 5.72
N PHE A 55 -3.01 -7.25 6.98
CA PHE A 55 -2.22 -7.54 8.17
C PHE A 55 -2.78 -8.84 8.76
N SER A 56 -2.20 -9.96 8.36
CA SER A 56 -2.49 -11.31 8.87
C SER A 56 -1.57 -11.67 10.02
#